data_AF-A0A958K373-F1
#
_entry.id   AF-A0A958K373-F1
#
_cell.length_a   1.000
_cell.length_b   1.000
_cell.length_c   1.000
_cell.angle_alpha   90.00
_cell.angle_beta   90.00
_cell.angle_gamma   90.00
#
_symmetry.space_group_name_H-M   'P 1'
#
loop_
_entity.id
_entity.type
_entity.pdbx_description
1 polymer ?
#
loop_
_entity_poly.entity_id
_entity_poly.type
_entity_poly.pdbx_seq_one_letter_code
_entity_poly.pdbx_strand_id
1 'polypeptide(L)'
;MEAVEQQNQQAQNQSDAGYQFYPRARKWKQYIYELIGSYISQATRYYDHVIQLHPRQEDTGYLFDAIDCPHKSVVAQGQELPSLRLDKSNRTMVLINGNFNHDLNIQKTLQDLKPSLSRTTRLSVVLYNPYFRSLYQWANALGLRDGEQPSTFVTRGDLLN
;
A
#
# COMPACT_ATOMS: atom_id res chain seq x y z
N MET A 1 5.38 -4.33 -35.40
CA MET A 1 4.44 -4.64 -34.30
C MET A 1 5.11 -5.47 -33.21
N GLU A 2 6.06 -6.35 -33.55
CA GLU A 2 6.82 -7.17 -32.58
C GLU A 2 7.65 -6.37 -31.55
N ALA A 3 8.17 -5.19 -31.92
CA ALA A 3 8.98 -4.38 -30.98
C ALA A 3 8.16 -3.76 -29.81
N VAL A 4 6.86 -3.52 -30.00
CA VAL A 4 5.97 -2.97 -28.96
C VAL A 4 5.49 -4.08 -28.03
N GLU A 5 5.26 -5.29 -28.56
CA GLU A 5 4.99 -6.48 -27.73
C GLU A 5 6.19 -6.86 -26.87
N GLN A 6 7.42 -6.77 -27.40
CA GLN A 6 8.63 -7.06 -26.63
C GLN A 6 8.88 -6.03 -25.51
N GLN A 7 8.57 -4.75 -25.72
CA GLN A 7 8.64 -3.72 -24.66
C GLN A 7 7.55 -3.90 -23.60
N ASN A 8 6.32 -4.26 -23.99
CA ASN A 8 5.24 -4.56 -23.04
C ASN A 8 5.52 -5.83 -22.24
N GLN A 9 6.10 -6.86 -22.86
CA GLN A 9 6.52 -8.09 -22.18
C GLN A 9 7.71 -7.86 -21.25
N GLN A 10 8.65 -6.96 -21.58
CA GLN A 10 9.75 -6.60 -20.69
C GLN A 10 9.30 -5.73 -19.51
N ALA A 11 8.35 -4.82 -19.72
CA ALA A 11 7.73 -4.05 -18.63
C ALA A 11 6.89 -4.93 -17.69
N GLN A 12 6.14 -5.90 -18.25
CA GLN A 12 5.38 -6.89 -17.48
C GLN A 12 6.31 -7.84 -16.68
N ASN A 13 7.40 -8.32 -17.29
CA ASN A 13 8.36 -9.20 -16.62
C ASN A 13 9.20 -8.50 -15.54
N GLN A 14 9.39 -7.17 -15.61
CA GLN A 14 10.05 -6.42 -14.55
C GLN A 14 9.12 -6.05 -13.38
N SER A 15 7.80 -5.99 -13.60
CA SER A 15 6.81 -5.77 -12.54
C SER A 15 6.47 -7.00 -11.70
N ASP A 16 6.78 -8.22 -12.18
CA ASP A 16 6.58 -9.48 -11.46
C ASP A 16 7.72 -9.83 -10.49
N ALA A 17 8.76 -8.98 -10.41
CA ALA A 17 9.82 -9.10 -9.43
C ALA A 17 9.28 -8.72 -8.04
N GLY A 18 8.87 -9.74 -7.30
CA GLY A 18 8.24 -9.66 -5.98
C GLY A 18 8.74 -8.52 -5.10
N TYR A 19 7.81 -7.67 -4.72
CA TYR A 19 8.00 -6.61 -3.73
C TYR A 19 8.32 -7.25 -2.38
N GLN A 20 9.61 -7.38 -2.04
CA GLN A 20 10.01 -7.93 -0.74
C GLN A 20 10.68 -6.86 0.11
N PHE A 21 9.99 -6.39 1.16
CA PHE A 21 10.67 -5.73 2.29
C PHE A 21 10.06 -6.00 3.67
N TYR A 22 10.46 -7.11 4.32
CA TYR A 22 10.01 -7.41 5.69
C TYR A 22 11.15 -7.59 6.69
N PRO A 23 11.42 -6.62 7.58
CA PRO A 23 11.91 -6.91 8.92
C PRO A 23 10.75 -6.87 9.93
N ARG A 24 10.82 -7.74 10.96
CA ARG A 24 9.77 -8.02 11.98
C ARG A 24 9.06 -6.75 12.47
N ALA A 25 7.91 -6.41 11.87
CA ALA A 25 7.02 -5.41 12.43
C ALA A 25 6.38 -5.95 13.71
N ARG A 26 6.16 -5.08 14.70
CA ARG A 26 5.39 -5.44 15.91
C ARG A 26 4.00 -5.90 15.48
N LYS A 27 3.49 -7.00 16.07
CA LYS A 27 2.20 -7.65 15.70
C LYS A 27 1.02 -6.67 15.55
N TRP A 28 0.94 -5.65 16.39
CA TRP A 28 -0.13 -4.65 16.30
C TRP A 28 -0.04 -3.77 15.03
N LYS A 29 1.16 -3.49 14.51
CA LYS A 29 1.34 -2.76 13.25
C LYS A 29 0.85 -3.60 12.07
N GLN A 30 1.18 -4.90 12.07
CA GLN A 30 0.70 -5.84 11.07
C GLN A 30 -0.83 -5.87 11.04
N TYR A 31 -1.47 -5.99 12.21
CA TYR A 31 -2.93 -5.93 12.31
C TYR A 31 -3.53 -4.66 11.70
N ILE A 32 -2.93 -3.48 11.94
CA ILE A 32 -3.43 -2.23 11.36
C ILE A 32 -3.30 -2.25 9.83
N TYR A 33 -2.17 -2.71 9.30
CA TYR A 33 -1.97 -2.83 7.85
C TYR A 33 -2.92 -3.86 7.22
N GLU A 34 -3.19 -4.98 7.90
CA GLU A 34 -4.19 -5.96 7.48
C GLU A 34 -5.60 -5.37 7.48
N LEU A 35 -5.96 -4.59 8.51
CA LEU A 35 -7.26 -3.92 8.58
C LEU A 35 -7.43 -2.91 7.43
N ILE A 36 -6.45 -2.04 7.21
CA ILE A 36 -6.46 -1.09 6.09
C ILE A 36 -6.46 -1.83 4.75
N GLY A 37 -5.64 -2.86 4.61
CA GLY A 37 -5.57 -3.72 3.43
C GLY A 37 -6.91 -4.36 3.13
N SER A 38 -7.60 -4.90 4.14
CA SER A 38 -8.94 -5.50 4.00
C SER A 38 -9.99 -4.48 3.55
N TYR A 39 -9.88 -3.22 3.99
CA TYR A 39 -10.78 -2.15 3.56
C TYR A 39 -10.54 -1.78 2.10
N ILE A 40 -9.27 -1.60 1.71
CA ILE A 40 -8.89 -1.33 0.32
C ILE A 40 -9.32 -2.51 -0.58
N SER A 41 -9.20 -3.74 -0.09
CA SER A 41 -9.60 -4.98 -0.76
C SER A 41 -11.07 -5.01 -1.16
N GLN A 42 -11.96 -4.33 -0.41
CA GLN A 42 -13.37 -4.22 -0.78
C GLN A 42 -13.56 -3.52 -2.14
N ALA A 43 -12.66 -2.59 -2.47
CA ALA A 43 -12.65 -1.95 -3.78
C ALA A 43 -11.78 -2.74 -4.77
N THR A 44 -10.53 -3.07 -4.41
CA THR A 44 -9.53 -3.59 -5.35
C THR A 44 -9.80 -5.00 -5.86
N ARG A 45 -10.63 -5.80 -5.16
CA ARG A 45 -11.06 -7.12 -5.66
C ARG A 45 -11.83 -7.08 -6.99
N TYR A 46 -12.37 -5.91 -7.35
CA TYR A 46 -13.12 -5.69 -8.60
C TYR A 46 -12.28 -4.96 -9.67
N TYR A 47 -10.99 -4.81 -9.41
CA TYR A 47 -10.00 -4.24 -10.30
C TYR A 47 -9.14 -5.35 -10.87
N ASP A 48 -8.67 -5.13 -12.09
CA ASP A 48 -7.81 -6.07 -12.78
C ASP A 48 -6.37 -5.94 -12.26
N HIS A 49 -5.96 -4.72 -11.88
CA HIS A 49 -4.59 -4.43 -11.48
C HIS A 49 -4.50 -3.37 -10.38
N VAL A 50 -3.67 -3.62 -9.36
CA VAL A 50 -3.24 -2.61 -8.39
C VAL A 50 -1.77 -2.26 -8.62
N ILE A 51 -1.47 -0.96 -8.74
CA ILE A 51 -0.11 -0.43 -8.89
C ILE A 51 0.25 0.40 -7.67
N GLN A 52 1.25 0.02 -6.90
CA GLN A 52 1.79 0.90 -5.86
C GLN A 52 2.76 1.91 -6.48
N LEU A 53 2.55 3.20 -6.20
CA LEU A 53 3.34 4.28 -6.76
C LEU A 53 4.35 4.80 -5.74
N HIS A 54 5.63 4.81 -6.12
CA HIS A 54 6.73 5.39 -5.37
C HIS A 54 6.74 5.05 -3.87
N PRO A 55 6.68 3.76 -3.50
CA PRO A 55 6.83 3.37 -2.10
C PRO A 55 8.12 3.96 -1.52
N ARG A 56 8.02 4.43 -0.28
CA ARG A 56 9.15 5.02 0.42
C ARG A 56 10.11 3.92 0.88
N GLN A 57 11.37 4.27 1.11
CA GLN A 57 12.38 3.34 1.65
C GLN A 57 11.99 2.72 3.00
N GLU A 58 11.17 3.43 3.78
CA GLU A 58 10.66 2.98 5.07
C GLU A 58 9.43 2.05 4.94
N ASP A 59 8.88 1.90 3.73
CA ASP A 59 7.71 1.05 3.49
C ASP A 59 8.11 -0.42 3.51
N THR A 60 7.48 -1.15 4.44
CA THR A 60 7.64 -2.59 4.62
C THR A 60 6.81 -3.43 3.65
N GLY A 61 5.99 -2.83 2.80
CA GLY A 61 5.13 -3.58 1.87
C GLY A 61 3.97 -4.35 2.51
N TYR A 62 3.87 -4.43 3.85
CA TYR A 62 2.76 -5.11 4.56
C TYR A 62 1.38 -4.72 4.05
N LEU A 63 1.17 -3.43 3.79
CA LEU A 63 -0.10 -2.94 3.26
C LEU A 63 -0.38 -3.48 1.86
N PHE A 64 0.61 -3.43 0.98
CA PHE A 64 0.48 -3.83 -0.41
C PHE A 64 0.22 -5.34 -0.55
N ASP A 65 0.87 -6.14 0.28
CA ASP A 65 0.66 -7.58 0.33
C ASP A 65 -0.72 -7.92 0.89
N ALA A 66 -1.18 -7.21 1.92
CA ALA A 66 -2.50 -7.41 2.52
C ALA A 66 -3.68 -7.03 1.61
N ILE A 67 -3.45 -6.29 0.52
CA ILE A 67 -4.51 -5.93 -0.45
C ILE A 67 -4.86 -7.14 -1.33
N ASP A 68 -6.13 -7.43 -1.53
CA ASP A 68 -6.57 -8.45 -2.48
C ASP A 68 -6.77 -7.87 -3.89
N CYS A 69 -6.10 -8.45 -4.89
CA CYS A 69 -6.20 -8.07 -6.30
C CYS A 69 -5.59 -9.18 -7.21
N PRO A 70 -6.16 -9.45 -8.41
CA PRO A 70 -5.62 -10.43 -9.35
C PRO A 70 -4.18 -10.16 -9.80
N HIS A 71 -3.87 -8.91 -10.13
CA HIS A 71 -2.53 -8.49 -10.53
C HIS A 71 -2.05 -7.33 -9.67
N LYS A 72 -0.76 -7.37 -9.31
CA LYS A 72 -0.11 -6.36 -8.50
C LYS A 72 1.22 -5.97 -9.12
N SER A 73 1.51 -4.69 -9.21
CA SER A 73 2.83 -4.20 -9.58
C SER A 73 3.22 -2.97 -8.78
N VAL A 74 4.50 -2.61 -8.86
CA VAL A 74 5.01 -1.46 -8.14
C VAL A 74 5.91 -0.63 -9.03
N VAL A 75 5.73 0.68 -8.97
CA VAL A 75 6.56 1.67 -9.66
C VAL A 75 7.52 2.26 -8.65
N ALA A 76 8.81 1.98 -8.83
CA ALA A 76 9.85 2.41 -7.91
C ALA A 76 9.97 3.95 -7.86
N GLN A 77 10.65 4.45 -6.82
CA GLN A 77 10.93 5.88 -6.72
C GLN A 77 11.77 6.35 -7.94
N GLY A 78 11.35 7.45 -8.57
CA GLY A 78 12.02 8.00 -9.75
C GLY A 78 11.63 7.36 -11.10
N GLN A 79 10.81 6.32 -11.11
CA GLN A 79 10.23 5.77 -12.34
C GLN A 79 8.85 6.36 -12.61
N GLU A 80 8.55 6.72 -13.86
CA GLU A 80 7.22 7.25 -14.20
C GLU A 80 6.16 6.14 -14.19
N LEU A 81 4.93 6.49 -13.79
CA LEU A 81 3.79 5.60 -13.95
C LEU A 81 3.61 5.30 -15.45
N PRO A 82 3.54 4.01 -15.86
CA PRO A 82 3.27 3.67 -17.24
C PRO A 82 1.95 4.31 -17.70
N SER A 83 1.88 4.70 -18.97
CA SER A 83 0.68 5.37 -19.49
C SER A 83 -0.49 4.39 -19.53
N LEU A 84 -1.43 4.53 -18.59
CA LEU A 84 -2.64 3.72 -18.52
C LEU A 84 -3.71 4.20 -19.51
N ARG A 85 -3.50 5.33 -20.20
CA ARG A 85 -4.49 5.96 -21.10
C ARG A 85 -4.94 5.07 -22.26
N LEU A 86 -4.04 4.23 -22.76
CA LEU A 86 -4.30 3.34 -23.89
C LEU A 86 -5.18 2.15 -23.47
N ASP A 87 -5.13 1.79 -22.19
CA ASP A 87 -5.86 0.67 -21.64
C ASP A 87 -7.21 1.12 -21.06
N LYS A 88 -8.22 1.08 -21.93
CA LYS A 88 -9.60 1.49 -21.60
C LYS A 88 -10.43 0.37 -21.00
N SER A 89 -9.97 -0.87 -21.09
CA SER A 89 -10.71 -2.03 -20.60
C SER A 89 -10.28 -2.40 -19.19
N ASN A 90 -8.99 -2.28 -18.88
CA ASN A 90 -8.48 -2.67 -17.58
C ASN A 90 -8.73 -1.58 -16.53
N ARG A 91 -9.35 -1.99 -15.43
CA ARG A 91 -9.58 -1.18 -14.24
C ARG A 91 -8.33 -1.26 -13.40
N THR A 92 -7.61 -0.15 -13.33
CA THR A 92 -6.38 -0.06 -12.55
C THR A 92 -6.61 0.79 -11.31
N MET A 93 -6.15 0.31 -10.16
CA MET A 93 -6.09 1.11 -8.94
C MET A 93 -4.64 1.51 -8.69
N VAL A 94 -4.38 2.81 -8.58
CA VAL A 94 -3.07 3.31 -8.16
C VAL A 94 -3.10 3.53 -6.64
N LEU A 95 -2.18 2.91 -5.92
CA LEU A 95 -2.03 3.03 -4.47
C LEU A 95 -0.88 4.00 -4.14
N ILE A 96 -1.19 5.04 -3.36
CA ILE A 96 -0.22 5.95 -2.76
C ILE A 96 -0.25 5.74 -1.24
N ASN A 97 0.88 5.32 -0.67
CA ASN A 97 0.98 4.93 0.74
C ASN A 97 1.86 5.91 1.53
N GLY A 98 1.25 6.88 2.20
CA GLY A 98 1.97 7.81 3.09
C GLY A 98 2.87 8.82 2.38
N ASN A 99 2.94 8.85 1.05
CA ASN A 99 3.76 9.80 0.31
C ASN A 99 3.32 11.25 0.58
N PHE A 100 2.01 11.51 0.58
CA PHE A 100 1.46 12.84 0.80
C PHE A 100 1.65 13.38 2.22
N ASN A 101 1.99 12.52 3.19
CA ASN A 101 2.31 12.96 4.54
C ASN A 101 3.60 13.78 4.62
N HIS A 102 4.48 13.66 3.62
CA HIS A 102 5.75 14.38 3.55
C HIS A 102 5.81 15.32 2.35
N ASP A 103 4.73 15.41 1.57
CA ASP A 103 4.67 16.25 0.38
C ASP A 103 4.08 17.61 0.76
N LEU A 104 4.81 18.67 0.43
CA LEU A 104 4.37 20.06 0.64
C LEU A 104 3.42 20.52 -0.47
N ASN A 105 3.37 19.82 -1.61
CA ASN A 105 2.56 20.21 -2.76
C ASN A 105 1.86 19.01 -3.41
N ILE A 106 0.92 18.43 -2.67
CA ILE A 106 0.06 17.33 -3.13
C ILE A 106 -0.64 17.66 -4.46
N GLN A 107 -1.04 18.93 -4.66
CA GLN A 107 -1.70 19.36 -5.89
C GLN A 107 -0.80 19.16 -7.12
N LYS A 108 0.47 19.55 -7.03
CA LYS A 108 1.43 19.36 -8.11
C LYS A 108 1.60 17.87 -8.42
N THR A 109 1.78 17.05 -7.39
CA THR A 109 1.93 15.59 -7.55
C THR A 109 0.72 14.96 -8.26
N LEU A 110 -0.51 15.39 -7.93
CA LEU A 110 -1.72 14.93 -8.62
C LEU A 110 -1.82 15.46 -10.06
N GLN A 111 -1.38 16.69 -10.33
CA GLN A 111 -1.33 17.27 -11.67
C GLN A 111 -0.33 16.53 -12.56
N ASP A 112 0.82 16.13 -12.01
CA ASP A 112 1.86 15.38 -12.71
C ASP A 112 1.42 13.93 -12.98
N LEU A 113 0.58 13.35 -12.12
CA LEU A 113 0.01 12.01 -12.29
C LEU A 113 -1.10 11.97 -13.35
N LYS A 114 -1.94 13.01 -13.43
CA LYS A 114 -3.13 13.08 -14.30
C LYS A 114 -2.87 12.74 -15.78
N PRO A 115 -1.74 13.13 -16.40
CA PRO A 115 -1.36 12.70 -17.74
C PRO A 115 -1.30 11.19 -17.95
N SER A 116 -0.91 10.40 -16.95
CA SER A 116 -0.74 8.95 -17.10
C SER A 116 -2.00 8.15 -16.76
N LEU A 117 -3.01 8.79 -16.16
CA LEU A 117 -4.26 8.12 -15.74
C LEU A 117 -5.28 7.99 -16.87
N SER A 118 -6.01 6.88 -16.86
CA SER A 118 -7.17 6.63 -17.73
C SER A 118 -8.48 6.93 -17.01
N ARG A 119 -9.62 6.87 -17.72
CA ARG A 119 -10.96 7.01 -17.13
C ARG A 119 -11.35 5.83 -16.22
N THR A 120 -10.73 4.67 -16.41
CA THR A 120 -10.96 3.47 -15.58
C THR A 120 -9.99 3.40 -14.41
N THR A 121 -9.02 4.32 -14.34
CA THR A 121 -8.06 4.39 -13.26
C THR A 121 -8.68 5.08 -12.05
N ARG A 122 -8.55 4.49 -10.86
CA ARG A 122 -8.87 5.15 -9.59
C ARG A 122 -7.63 5.25 -8.72
N LEU A 123 -7.64 6.21 -7.80
CA LEU A 123 -6.55 6.46 -6.88
C LEU A 123 -7.00 6.10 -5.46
N SER A 124 -6.23 5.25 -4.79
CA SER A 124 -6.35 4.97 -3.36
C SER A 124 -5.18 5.62 -2.64
N VAL A 125 -5.47 6.52 -1.71
CA VAL A 125 -4.44 7.25 -0.96
C VAL A 125 -4.59 6.95 0.51
N VAL A 126 -3.54 6.41 1.11
CA VAL A 126 -3.46 6.17 2.55
C VAL A 126 -2.66 7.29 3.20
N LEU A 127 -3.31 8.05 4.07
CA LEU A 127 -2.73 9.17 4.81
C LEU A 127 -2.63 8.82 6.29
N TYR A 128 -1.43 8.97 6.86
CA TYR A 128 -1.20 8.71 8.29
C TYR A 128 -1.29 9.98 9.10
N ASN A 129 -2.44 10.26 9.71
CA ASN A 129 -2.53 11.43 10.57
C ASN A 129 -1.86 11.15 11.93
N PRO A 130 -0.78 11.88 12.30
CA PRO A 130 -0.05 11.66 13.56
C PRO A 130 -0.91 11.91 14.81
N TYR A 131 -1.99 12.70 14.68
CA TYR A 131 -2.88 13.05 15.80
C TYR A 131 -3.79 11.90 16.26
N PHE A 132 -3.99 10.83 15.46
CA PHE A 132 -4.85 9.72 15.86
C PHE A 132 -4.18 8.66 16.74
N ARG A 133 -2.87 8.78 17.01
CA ARG A 133 -2.16 7.81 17.87
C ARG A 133 -2.78 7.69 19.25
N SER A 134 -3.13 8.81 19.87
CA SER A 134 -3.82 8.83 21.17
C SER A 134 -5.26 8.31 21.03
N LEU A 135 -5.99 8.69 19.98
CA LEU A 135 -7.35 8.22 19.74
C LEU A 135 -7.43 6.69 19.63
N TYR A 136 -6.47 6.03 18.97
CA TYR A 136 -6.41 4.57 18.93
C TYR A 136 -6.07 3.95 20.30
N GLN A 137 -5.24 4.60 21.11
CA GLN A 137 -4.98 4.16 22.49
C GLN A 137 -6.26 4.26 23.34
N TRP A 138 -7.02 5.36 23.19
CA TRP A 138 -8.29 5.56 23.85
C TRP A 138 -9.37 4.60 23.37
N ALA A 139 -9.46 4.33 22.06
CA ALA A 139 -10.40 3.37 21.50
C ALA A 139 -10.15 1.94 22.00
N ASN A 140 -8.88 1.55 22.17
CA ASN A 140 -8.50 0.28 22.82
C ASN A 140 -8.85 0.29 24.32
N ALA A 141 -8.67 1.42 25.01
CA ALA A 141 -9.04 1.57 26.43
C ALA A 141 -10.57 1.56 26.65
N LEU A 142 -11.35 2.00 25.66
CA LEU A 142 -12.82 2.06 25.69
C LEU A 142 -13.49 0.75 25.26
N GLY A 143 -12.74 -0.33 25.01
CA GLY A 143 -13.32 -1.65 24.77
C GLY A 143 -14.11 -1.77 23.46
N LEU A 144 -13.87 -0.91 22.47
CA LEU A 144 -14.49 -0.99 21.14
C LEU A 144 -13.99 -2.19 20.31
N ARG A 145 -13.25 -3.12 20.93
CA ARG A 145 -12.63 -4.29 20.31
C ARG A 145 -12.51 -5.45 21.31
N ASP A 146 -13.35 -6.48 21.13
CA ASP A 146 -13.38 -7.73 21.89
C ASP A 146 -12.40 -8.81 21.36
N GLY A 147 -11.10 -8.50 21.28
CA GLY A 147 -10.09 -9.47 20.84
C GLY A 147 -8.86 -9.47 21.74
N GLU A 148 -8.44 -10.66 22.20
CA GLU A 148 -7.40 -10.85 23.21
C GLU A 148 -6.15 -10.00 22.95
N GLN A 149 -5.73 -9.25 23.98
CA GLN A 149 -4.44 -8.58 24.00
C GLN A 149 -3.33 -9.63 23.94
N PRO A 150 -2.28 -9.45 23.11
CA PRO A 150 -1.11 -10.29 23.22
C PRO A 150 -0.40 -9.95 24.53
N SER A 151 -0.65 -10.76 25.55
CA SER A 151 0.06 -10.74 26.81
C SER A 151 1.51 -11.15 26.56
N THR A 152 2.40 -10.16 26.52
CA THR A 152 3.83 -10.47 26.67
C THR A 152 4.15 -10.23 28.13
N PHE A 153 3.68 -11.14 28.99
CA PHE A 153 4.22 -11.25 30.34
C PHE A 153 5.67 -11.71 30.19
N VAL A 154 6.61 -10.78 30.35
CA VAL A 154 7.93 -11.14 30.85
C VAL A 154 7.71 -11.52 32.30
N THR A 155 7.54 -12.82 32.56
CA THR A 155 7.47 -13.36 33.90
C THR A 155 8.76 -12.97 34.62
N ARG A 156 8.63 -12.35 35.80
CA ARG A 156 9.72 -11.88 36.68
C ARG A 156 10.69 -12.99 37.15
N GLY A 157 10.61 -14.20 36.61
CA GLY A 157 11.46 -15.35 36.95
C GLY A 157 12.79 -15.41 36.20
N ASP A 158 13.00 -14.56 35.18
CA ASP A 158 14.20 -14.62 34.30
C ASP A 158 15.25 -13.54 34.59
N LEU A 159 15.12 -12.79 35.68
CA LEU A 159 16.16 -11.84 36.11
C LEU A 159 16.42 -12.00 37.61
N LEU A 160 17.38 -12.90 37.94
CA LEU A 160 18.19 -12.94 39.17
C LEU A 160 17.45 -13.54 40.39
N ASN A 161 17.85 -14.66 41.02
CA ASN A 161 19.16 -15.08 41.57
C ASN A 161 19.86 -14.01 42.41
#